data_AF-A0A0G4EFG2-F1
#
_entry.id   AF-A0A0G4EFG2-F1
#
_cell.length_a   1.000
_cell.length_b   1.000
_cell.length_c   1.000
_cell.angle_alpha   90.00
_cell.angle_beta   90.00
_cell.angle_gamma   90.00
#
_symmetry.space_group_name_H-M   'P 1'
#
loop_
_entity.id
_entity.type
_entity.pdbx_description
1 polymer ?
#
loop_
_entity_poly.entity_id
_entity_poly.type
_entity_poly.pdbx_seq_one_letter_code
_entity_poly.pdbx_strand_id
1 'polypeptide(L)'
;MAQPSSAASQAPPAAVPPGCKGVDDVDIVPDEGVSPLSRQLLEGCIRRTFTHGDRLTQLIRQGADPGAIGGLRVRGTSGRAPYRWRYSCLSLAIDSPTNTPSPSASGTNDSHVPVVLPPWSSRQLQRDILNALIDGGADMPIMAAVRAGNLTAVEGLLARQANVRGFRVMQLPRLQLSRPFPLSLSREYEENLSPEYEENLLSIFRRLLQHDSTLAAERAAADGVNLVHLAVRSRRIFSQLFIDQYLTLITSHGADTTATNNMGRTPLHWAALHGSPCVADCLCRRLTADDINGGLPHFTPLAEAADRLDHYIQLQQHGEALGEGHSRRIRKYKTVIRVLLRGGATPSVTRLPTVTEEQRRCRQLVLAEYATVLNELSDVTMSAINAALAPQRDHSTLLARLLPLAPHHDGAHPHPSPSNMAFGPHEAEGIAWKIAAFLHEPSAAGAAIDEYLIFDTRLRRRVKAAVGHFVKSTATQTSSNRDVVGGTRYERQGDKRVKVTVLPLQCFALRGSGGRVVGMTGVREVVHRARLDEAISHGVAGVVKDFNEHLGDQDCQFEWGQLGRLSRTGLFVSLGIE
;
A
#
# COMPACT_ATOMS: atom_id res chain seq x y z
N MET A 1 16.14 58.30 26.25
CA MET A 1 15.49 57.16 26.94
C MET A 1 14.48 56.55 25.99
N ALA A 2 14.82 55.43 25.36
CA ALA A 2 13.88 54.62 24.58
C ALA A 2 14.23 53.16 24.87
N GLN A 3 13.33 52.45 25.55
CA GLN A 3 13.45 51.03 25.82
C GLN A 3 13.18 50.24 24.53
N PRO A 4 13.96 49.19 24.20
CA PRO A 4 13.59 48.25 23.18
C PRO A 4 12.61 47.22 23.76
N SER A 5 11.42 47.15 23.16
CA SER A 5 10.39 46.18 23.49
C SER A 5 10.83 44.77 23.07
N SER A 6 11.01 43.89 24.05
CA SER A 6 11.28 42.46 23.85
C SER A 6 9.99 41.74 23.44
N ALA A 7 9.66 41.78 22.15
CA ALA A 7 8.68 40.88 21.58
C ALA A 7 9.35 39.51 21.37
N ALA A 8 9.25 38.64 22.36
CA ALA A 8 9.53 37.23 22.19
C ALA A 8 8.60 36.69 21.11
N SER A 9 9.17 36.26 19.99
CA SER A 9 8.45 35.63 18.88
C SER A 9 7.81 34.33 19.40
N GLN A 10 6.52 34.38 19.74
CA GLN A 10 5.73 33.18 19.95
C GLN A 10 5.56 32.50 18.59
N ALA A 11 6.09 31.30 18.46
CA ALA A 11 5.80 30.44 17.33
C ALA A 11 4.27 30.32 17.17
N PRO A 12 3.74 30.33 15.92
CA PRO A 12 2.31 30.19 15.71
C PRO A 12 1.81 28.89 16.36
N PRO A 13 0.62 28.89 17.01
CA PRO A 13 0.06 27.69 17.59
C PRO A 13 -0.06 26.61 16.52
N ALA A 14 0.41 25.40 16.83
CA ALA A 14 0.34 24.27 15.92
C ALA A 14 -1.08 24.13 15.38
N ALA A 15 -1.24 24.13 14.05
CA ALA A 15 -2.56 24.10 13.42
C ALA A 15 -3.35 22.87 13.90
N VAL A 16 -4.51 23.11 14.53
CA VAL A 16 -5.40 22.04 14.95
C VAL A 16 -6.01 21.43 13.68
N PRO A 17 -5.90 20.10 13.46
CA PRO A 17 -6.45 19.47 12.28
C PRO A 17 -7.97 19.71 12.16
N PRO A 18 -8.51 19.85 10.93
CA PRO A 18 -9.95 20.00 10.72
C PRO A 18 -10.76 18.90 11.39
N GLY A 19 -11.83 19.28 12.08
CA GLY A 19 -12.68 18.36 12.85
C GLY A 19 -12.10 17.90 14.19
N CYS A 20 -10.88 18.32 14.54
CA CYS A 20 -10.34 18.19 15.89
C CYS A 20 -10.53 19.50 16.67
N LYS A 21 -10.44 19.39 18.00
CA LYS A 21 -10.51 20.54 18.90
C LYS A 21 -9.18 20.74 19.63
N GLY A 22 -8.82 22.00 19.87
CA GLY A 22 -7.70 22.34 20.71
C GLY A 22 -8.05 22.20 22.19
N VAL A 23 -7.06 22.28 23.07
CA VAL A 23 -7.29 22.28 24.53
C VAL A 23 -8.12 23.48 24.99
N ASP A 24 -8.10 24.59 24.26
CA ASP A 24 -8.89 25.77 24.60
C ASP A 24 -10.37 25.65 24.26
N ASP A 25 -10.77 24.65 23.46
CA ASP A 25 -12.15 24.38 23.09
C ASP A 25 -12.85 23.37 24.00
N VAL A 26 -12.14 22.83 25.00
CA VAL A 26 -12.63 21.77 25.87
C VAL A 26 -12.54 22.13 27.35
N ASP A 27 -13.50 21.59 28.10
CA ASP A 27 -13.56 21.68 29.55
C ASP A 27 -13.28 20.29 30.13
N ILE A 28 -12.45 20.23 31.17
CA ILE A 28 -12.25 19.00 31.95
C ILE A 28 -13.41 18.86 32.92
N VAL A 29 -13.97 17.66 32.97
CA VAL A 29 -14.96 17.31 33.97
C VAL A 29 -14.40 16.19 34.84
N PRO A 30 -13.88 16.51 36.03
CA PRO A 30 -13.43 15.51 36.99
C PRO A 30 -14.59 14.60 37.41
N ASP A 31 -14.29 13.35 37.74
CA ASP A 31 -15.28 12.43 38.29
C ASP A 31 -15.76 12.85 39.69
N GLU A 32 -16.90 12.30 40.13
CA GLU A 32 -17.42 12.50 41.48
C GLU A 32 -16.39 12.01 42.52
N GLY A 33 -16.03 12.88 43.47
CA GLY A 33 -15.04 12.59 44.52
C GLY A 33 -13.62 13.11 44.26
N VAL A 34 -13.33 13.66 43.07
CA VAL A 34 -12.01 14.26 42.79
C VAL A 34 -11.82 15.55 43.59
N SER A 35 -10.76 15.63 44.42
CA SER A 35 -10.47 16.80 45.26
C SER A 35 -10.07 18.04 44.42
N PRO A 36 -10.22 19.27 44.95
CA PRO A 36 -9.81 20.49 44.24
C PRO A 36 -8.33 20.49 43.81
N LEU A 37 -7.44 19.92 44.63
CA LEU A 37 -6.02 19.76 44.31
C LEU A 37 -5.79 18.77 43.16
N SER A 38 -6.52 17.66 43.13
CA SER A 38 -6.45 16.67 42.06
C SER A 38 -7.06 17.19 40.74
N ARG A 39 -8.09 18.04 40.84
CA ARG A 39 -8.60 18.80 39.69
C ARG A 39 -7.55 19.75 39.12
N GLN A 40 -6.83 20.47 39.98
CA GLN A 40 -5.73 21.33 39.55
C GLN A 40 -4.61 20.52 38.87
N LEU A 41 -4.35 19.29 39.34
CA LEU A 41 -3.40 18.37 38.71
C LEU A 41 -3.85 17.95 37.30
N LEU A 42 -5.11 17.55 37.13
CA LEU A 42 -5.71 17.23 35.82
C LEU A 42 -5.66 18.41 34.85
N GLU A 43 -6.07 19.59 35.31
CA GLU A 43 -6.06 20.83 34.52
C GLU A 43 -4.64 21.24 34.13
N GLY A 44 -3.69 21.10 35.05
CA GLY A 44 -2.30 21.41 34.75
C GLY A 44 -1.65 20.43 33.78
N CYS A 45 -2.03 19.15 33.83
CA CYS A 45 -1.58 18.16 32.85
C CYS A 45 -2.11 18.54 31.46
N ILE A 46 -3.42 18.69 31.26
CA ILE A 46 -3.96 18.92 29.90
C ILE A 46 -3.52 20.26 29.30
N ARG A 47 -3.49 21.32 30.12
CA ARG A 47 -3.16 22.70 29.67
C ARG A 47 -1.66 22.98 29.66
N ARG A 48 -0.83 22.00 30.05
CA ARG A 48 0.64 22.11 30.12
C ARG A 48 1.10 23.28 31.00
N THR A 49 0.43 23.51 32.14
CA THR A 49 0.77 24.65 33.02
C THR A 49 2.00 24.39 33.89
N PHE A 50 2.47 23.13 33.95
CA PHE A 50 3.67 22.76 34.69
C PHE A 50 4.93 23.02 33.84
N THR A 51 5.80 23.90 34.34
CA THR A 51 7.10 24.20 33.72
C THR A 51 8.26 23.41 34.33
N HIS A 52 8.07 22.87 35.54
CA HIS A 52 9.04 22.04 36.28
C HIS A 52 8.31 20.89 37.00
N GLY A 53 8.94 19.72 37.09
CA GLY A 53 8.40 18.54 37.78
C GLY A 53 8.20 18.74 39.30
N ASP A 54 8.96 19.63 39.92
CA ASP A 54 8.91 19.89 41.37
C ASP A 54 7.56 20.43 41.83
N ARG A 55 6.95 21.30 41.01
CA ARG A 55 5.63 21.88 41.32
C ARG A 55 4.53 20.83 41.33
N LEU A 56 4.63 19.85 40.42
CA LEU A 56 3.72 18.72 40.37
C LEU A 56 3.94 17.78 41.57
N THR A 57 5.20 17.50 41.90
CA THR A 57 5.56 16.70 43.09
C THR A 57 5.06 17.34 44.38
N GLN A 58 5.13 18.67 44.49
CA GLN A 58 4.60 19.40 45.64
C GLN A 58 3.08 19.27 45.77
N LEU A 59 2.33 19.34 44.66
CA LEU A 59 0.88 19.13 44.68
C LEU A 59 0.52 17.71 45.14
N ILE A 60 1.24 16.69 44.66
CA ILE A 60 1.05 15.30 45.12
C ILE A 60 1.32 15.19 46.62
N ARG A 61 2.41 15.79 47.13
CA ARG A 61 2.72 15.82 48.57
C ARG A 61 1.66 16.55 49.41
N GLN A 62 0.93 17.49 48.82
CA GLN A 62 -0.18 18.21 49.46
C GLN A 62 -1.50 17.40 49.46
N GLY A 63 -1.50 16.19 48.92
CA GLY A 63 -2.67 15.32 48.88
C GLY A 63 -3.46 15.36 47.58
N ALA A 64 -2.88 15.85 46.47
CA ALA A 64 -3.44 15.62 45.14
C ALA A 64 -3.28 14.14 44.76
N ASP A 65 -4.37 13.51 44.31
CA ASP A 65 -4.37 12.13 43.82
C ASP A 65 -3.89 12.09 42.35
N PRO A 66 -2.72 11.50 42.06
CA PRO A 66 -2.22 11.36 40.69
C PRO A 66 -2.97 10.28 39.88
N GLY A 67 -3.75 9.43 40.56
CA GLY A 67 -4.69 8.49 39.96
C GLY A 67 -6.03 9.11 39.58
N ALA A 68 -6.25 10.39 39.87
CA ALA A 68 -7.49 11.07 39.56
C ALA A 68 -7.85 10.98 38.07
N ILE A 69 -9.12 10.72 37.81
CA ILE A 69 -9.68 10.52 36.48
C ILE A 69 -10.72 11.60 36.16
N GLY A 70 -10.79 11.97 34.88
CA GLY A 70 -11.78 12.91 34.38
C GLY A 70 -12.14 12.68 32.91
N GLY A 71 -13.32 13.14 32.54
CA GLY A 71 -13.77 13.23 31.15
C GLY A 71 -13.41 14.58 30.52
N LEU A 72 -13.50 14.64 29.19
CA LEU A 72 -13.41 15.89 28.44
C LEU A 72 -14.74 16.20 27.78
N ARG A 73 -15.12 17.48 27.78
CA ARG A 73 -16.35 17.98 27.17
C ARG A 73 -16.04 19.14 26.24
N VAL A 74 -16.71 19.20 25.09
CA VAL A 74 -16.65 20.38 24.22
C VAL A 74 -17.31 21.57 24.93
N ARG A 75 -16.61 22.69 25.02
CA ARG A 75 -17.10 23.89 25.73
C ARG A 75 -18.43 24.35 25.16
N GLY A 76 -19.34 24.76 26.03
CA GLY A 76 -20.67 25.26 25.66
C GLY A 76 -21.73 24.17 25.41
N THR A 77 -21.39 22.90 25.60
CA THR A 77 -22.38 21.80 25.54
C THR A 77 -22.94 21.49 26.92
N SER A 78 -24.26 21.35 27.05
CA SER A 78 -24.95 20.99 28.29
C SER A 78 -25.53 19.57 28.17
N GLY A 79 -25.12 18.66 29.06
CA GLY A 79 -25.58 17.28 29.02
C GLY A 79 -24.94 16.41 30.09
N ARG A 80 -25.78 15.58 30.73
CA ARG A 80 -25.43 14.60 31.77
C ARG A 80 -25.09 13.21 31.17
N ALA A 81 -24.61 13.18 29.92
CA ALA A 81 -24.27 11.93 29.26
C ALA A 81 -23.10 11.25 30.00
N PRO A 82 -23.15 9.93 30.27
CA PRO A 82 -22.05 9.23 30.90
C PRO A 82 -20.79 9.37 30.04
N TYR A 83 -19.69 9.82 30.63
CA TYR A 83 -18.42 9.95 29.92
C TYR A 83 -17.96 8.56 29.46
N ARG A 84 -18.06 8.30 28.16
CA ARG A 84 -17.57 7.05 27.57
C ARG A 84 -16.06 6.89 27.71
N TRP A 85 -15.33 8.01 27.83
CA TRP A 85 -13.88 8.04 27.94
C TRP A 85 -13.47 8.79 29.20
N ARG A 86 -12.64 8.14 30.00
CA ARG A 86 -12.04 8.69 31.21
C ARG A 86 -10.53 8.65 31.09
N TYR A 87 -9.88 9.72 31.50
CA TYR A 87 -8.46 9.94 31.34
C TYR A 87 -7.85 10.23 32.70
N SER A 88 -6.78 9.51 33.05
CA SER A 88 -5.94 9.82 34.21
C SER A 88 -5.03 11.01 33.93
N CYS A 89 -4.51 11.66 34.98
CA CYS A 89 -3.47 12.69 34.87
C CYS A 89 -2.32 12.26 33.95
N LEU A 90 -1.83 11.03 34.13
CA LEU A 90 -0.73 10.48 33.33
C LEU A 90 -1.11 10.34 31.85
N SER A 91 -2.32 9.83 31.55
CA SER A 91 -2.78 9.72 30.16
C SER A 91 -2.90 11.08 29.46
N LEU A 92 -3.30 12.13 30.18
CA LEU A 92 -3.37 13.50 29.66
C LEU A 92 -1.97 14.12 29.53
N ALA A 93 -1.00 13.72 30.36
CA ALA A 93 0.38 14.19 30.28
C ALA A 93 1.15 13.60 29.08
N ILE A 94 0.65 12.56 28.43
CA ILE A 94 1.23 12.04 27.20
C ILE A 94 0.77 12.92 26.03
N ASP A 95 1.72 13.61 25.39
CA ASP A 95 1.49 14.35 24.14
C ASP A 95 1.80 13.47 22.91
N SER A 96 1.42 13.94 21.73
CA SER A 96 1.76 13.31 20.45
C SER A 96 2.85 14.10 19.73
N PRO A 97 3.99 13.51 19.37
CA PRO A 97 5.04 14.17 18.57
C PRO A 97 4.53 14.68 17.23
N THR A 98 3.64 13.92 16.58
CA THR A 98 3.12 14.21 15.24
C THR A 98 1.75 14.90 15.26
N ASN A 99 1.42 15.57 16.37
CA ASN A 99 0.13 16.26 16.57
C ASN A 99 -1.11 15.36 16.34
N THR A 100 -0.97 14.04 16.52
CA THR A 100 -2.08 13.10 16.39
C THR A 100 -3.05 13.25 17.56
N PRO A 101 -4.37 13.29 17.29
CA PRO A 101 -5.37 13.46 18.34
C PRO A 101 -5.32 12.32 19.37
N SER A 102 -5.21 12.66 20.65
CA SER A 102 -5.09 11.70 21.75
C SER A 102 -5.42 12.37 23.09
N PRO A 103 -6.63 12.95 23.26
CA PRO A 103 -7.83 12.22 23.74
C PRO A 103 -9.12 12.57 22.95
N SER A 104 -10.32 12.27 23.47
CA SER A 104 -11.62 12.58 22.85
C SER A 104 -12.56 13.25 23.87
N ALA A 105 -13.24 14.31 23.43
CA ALA A 105 -14.23 15.04 24.22
C ALA A 105 -15.66 14.68 23.82
N SER A 106 -16.59 14.68 24.77
CA SER A 106 -18.03 14.55 24.50
C SER A 106 -18.62 15.87 23.99
N GLY A 107 -19.36 15.80 22.87
CA GLY A 107 -20.15 16.90 22.31
C GLY A 107 -21.65 16.71 22.54
N THR A 108 -22.48 17.40 21.76
CA THR A 108 -23.95 17.27 21.79
C THR A 108 -24.41 15.93 21.19
N ASN A 109 -25.55 15.41 21.64
CA ASN A 109 -26.20 14.20 21.08
C ASN A 109 -25.29 12.95 20.99
N ASP A 110 -24.49 12.68 22.03
CA ASP A 110 -23.56 11.54 22.09
C ASP A 110 -22.48 11.55 20.98
N SER A 111 -22.25 12.71 20.37
CA SER A 111 -21.07 12.91 19.53
C SER A 111 -19.81 12.96 20.39
N HIS A 112 -18.71 12.48 19.84
CA HIS A 112 -17.39 12.71 20.41
C HIS A 112 -16.60 13.60 19.47
N VAL A 113 -15.53 14.25 19.92
CA VAL A 113 -14.64 15.04 19.06
C VAL A 113 -13.20 14.76 19.48
N PRO A 114 -12.28 14.46 18.54
CA PRO A 114 -10.88 14.23 18.88
C PRO A 114 -10.24 15.54 19.35
N VAL A 115 -9.40 15.46 20.37
CA VAL A 115 -8.71 16.60 20.96
C VAL A 115 -7.22 16.46 20.70
N VAL A 116 -6.61 17.56 20.27
CA VAL A 116 -5.16 17.67 20.08
C VAL A 116 -4.58 18.38 21.28
N LEU A 117 -3.66 17.71 21.96
CA LEU A 117 -2.96 18.28 23.10
C LEU A 117 -1.71 19.02 22.63
N PRO A 118 -1.39 20.19 23.20
CA PRO A 118 -0.14 20.86 22.91
C PRO A 118 1.04 20.01 23.39
N PRO A 119 2.20 20.10 22.70
CA PRO A 119 3.41 19.42 23.14
C PRO A 119 3.95 20.06 24.41
N TRP A 120 4.71 19.30 25.19
CA TRP A 120 5.53 19.87 26.27
C TRP A 120 6.67 20.71 25.71
N SER A 121 7.17 21.68 26.49
CA SER A 121 8.30 22.53 26.08
C SER A 121 9.60 21.74 25.85
N SER A 122 9.75 20.57 26.47
CA SER A 122 10.82 19.62 26.16
C SER A 122 10.40 18.17 26.48
N ARG A 123 11.07 17.21 25.82
CA ARG A 123 10.92 15.77 26.11
C ARG A 123 11.39 15.41 27.51
N GLN A 124 12.39 16.11 28.03
CA GLN A 124 12.87 15.91 29.40
C GLN A 124 11.80 16.33 30.41
N LEU A 125 11.15 17.50 30.21
CA LEU A 125 10.07 17.95 31.08
C LEU A 125 8.90 16.96 31.08
N GLN A 126 8.49 16.46 29.92
CA GLN A 126 7.47 15.42 29.85
C GLN A 126 7.86 14.19 30.67
N ARG A 127 9.12 13.73 30.53
CA ARG A 127 9.64 12.57 31.26
C ARG A 127 9.61 12.82 32.78
N ASP A 128 10.03 14.00 33.23
CA ASP A 128 10.04 14.36 34.66
C ASP A 128 8.61 14.38 35.23
N ILE A 129 7.65 14.90 34.47
CA ILE A 129 6.24 14.93 34.84
C ILE A 129 5.64 13.52 34.90
N LEU A 130 5.93 12.67 33.91
CA LEU A 130 5.48 11.28 33.92
C LEU A 130 6.07 10.53 35.11
N ASN A 131 7.37 10.69 35.38
CA ASN A 131 8.04 10.08 36.53
C ASN A 131 7.40 10.51 37.85
N ALA A 132 7.16 11.80 38.05
CA ALA A 132 6.55 12.31 39.28
C ALA A 132 5.10 11.81 39.48
N LEU A 133 4.32 11.65 38.41
CA LEU A 133 2.99 11.04 38.48
C LEU A 133 3.05 9.55 38.84
N ILE A 134 3.98 8.80 38.26
CA ILE A 134 4.19 7.37 38.55
C ILE A 134 4.68 7.19 39.99
N ASP A 135 5.63 8.01 40.45
CA ASP A 135 6.14 7.99 41.83
C ASP A 135 5.04 8.33 42.86
N GLY A 136 4.04 9.11 42.45
CA GLY A 136 2.84 9.36 43.24
C GLY A 136 1.80 8.23 43.23
N GLY A 137 1.99 7.17 42.43
CA GLY A 137 1.09 6.02 42.36
C GLY A 137 0.09 6.03 41.21
N ALA A 138 0.28 6.87 40.16
CA ALA A 138 -0.56 6.81 38.97
C ALA A 138 -0.41 5.46 38.23
N ASP A 139 -1.51 4.94 37.70
CA ASP A 139 -1.49 3.78 36.79
C ASP A 139 -0.69 4.12 35.51
N MET A 140 -0.08 3.10 34.90
CA MET A 140 0.84 3.21 33.78
C MET A 140 0.18 2.79 32.45
N PRO A 141 -0.61 3.66 31.78
CA PRO A 141 -1.32 3.34 30.55
C PRO A 141 -0.38 3.33 29.33
N ILE A 142 0.49 2.33 29.21
CA ILE A 142 1.43 2.20 28.09
C ILE A 142 0.75 2.28 26.72
N MET A 143 -0.49 1.79 26.62
CA MET A 143 -1.32 1.89 25.43
C MET A 143 -1.59 3.34 24.99
N ALA A 144 -1.70 4.29 25.92
CA ALA A 144 -1.87 5.71 25.59
C ALA A 144 -0.61 6.26 24.91
N ALA A 145 0.58 5.89 25.40
CA ALA A 145 1.86 6.26 24.80
C ALA A 145 2.04 5.67 23.39
N VAL A 146 1.67 4.40 23.19
CA VAL A 146 1.68 3.75 21.87
C VAL A 146 0.73 4.46 20.91
N ARG A 147 -0.52 4.74 21.33
CA ARG A 147 -1.52 5.44 20.48
C ARG A 147 -1.07 6.84 20.07
N ALA A 148 -0.40 7.56 20.97
CA ALA A 148 0.15 8.88 20.71
C ALA A 148 1.41 8.86 19.82
N GLY A 149 1.98 7.67 19.54
CA GLY A 149 3.24 7.57 18.81
C GLY A 149 4.43 8.16 19.57
N ASN A 150 4.38 8.17 20.90
CA ASN A 150 5.39 8.82 21.75
C ASN A 150 6.38 7.79 22.32
N LEU A 151 7.51 7.60 21.62
CA LEU A 151 8.55 6.65 22.02
C LEU A 151 9.16 6.99 23.38
N THR A 152 9.40 8.27 23.68
CA THR A 152 9.96 8.72 24.97
C THR A 152 9.07 8.33 26.15
N ALA A 153 7.75 8.48 25.99
CA ALA A 153 6.79 8.06 27.01
C ALA A 153 6.78 6.54 27.17
N VAL A 154 6.85 5.77 26.07
CA VAL A 154 6.96 4.30 26.13
C VAL A 154 8.23 3.87 26.87
N GLU A 155 9.39 4.43 26.53
CA GLU A 155 10.65 4.11 27.21
C GLU A 155 10.63 4.44 28.70
N GLY A 156 10.06 5.58 29.07
CA GLY A 156 9.88 5.97 30.47
C GLY A 156 8.99 4.99 31.24
N LEU A 157 7.88 4.56 30.63
CA LEU A 157 6.98 3.58 31.23
C LEU A 157 7.62 2.19 31.35
N LEU A 158 8.37 1.74 30.33
CA LEU A 158 9.11 0.47 30.37
C LEU A 158 10.18 0.47 31.47
N ALA A 159 10.91 1.58 31.65
CA ALA A 159 11.90 1.71 32.72
C ALA A 159 11.29 1.57 34.13
N ARG A 160 9.99 1.84 34.28
CA ARG A 160 9.22 1.67 35.51
C ARG A 160 8.46 0.34 35.56
N GLN A 161 8.81 -0.62 34.71
CA GLN A 161 8.19 -1.96 34.64
C GLN A 161 6.68 -1.90 34.37
N ALA A 162 6.22 -0.94 33.56
CA ALA A 162 4.84 -0.89 33.10
C ALA A 162 4.43 -2.24 32.50
N ASN A 163 3.21 -2.69 32.83
CA ASN A 163 2.71 -3.95 32.33
C ASN A 163 2.51 -3.88 30.81
N VAL A 164 3.39 -4.56 30.07
CA VAL A 164 3.31 -4.72 28.61
C VAL A 164 2.47 -5.93 28.21
N ARG A 165 2.19 -6.84 29.15
CA ARG A 165 1.46 -8.07 28.87
C ARG A 165 0.00 -7.75 28.67
N GLY A 166 -0.51 -8.21 27.54
CA GLY A 166 -1.79 -7.80 27.06
C GLY A 166 -1.72 -7.53 25.56
N PHE A 167 -2.37 -8.42 24.83
CA PHE A 167 -2.48 -8.47 23.38
C PHE A 167 -2.79 -7.13 22.66
N ARG A 168 -3.28 -6.11 23.38
CA ARG A 168 -3.62 -4.80 22.83
C ARG A 168 -2.42 -3.89 22.62
N VAL A 169 -1.31 -4.05 23.36
CA VAL A 169 -0.16 -3.13 23.31
C VAL A 169 0.50 -3.10 21.93
N MET A 170 0.61 -4.26 21.28
CA MET A 170 1.16 -4.40 19.92
C MET A 170 0.11 -4.19 18.81
N GLN A 171 -1.15 -3.90 19.15
CA GLN A 171 -2.20 -3.69 18.15
C GLN A 171 -2.06 -2.33 17.47
N LEU A 172 -2.26 -2.29 16.16
CA LEU A 172 -2.37 -1.02 15.42
C LEU A 172 -3.45 -0.09 16.04
N PRO A 173 -3.10 1.18 16.34
CA PRO A 173 -4.01 2.12 16.99
C PRO A 173 -5.32 2.34 16.24
N ARG A 174 -6.45 2.24 16.97
CA ARG A 174 -7.77 2.67 16.48
C ARG A 174 -7.99 4.14 16.83
N LEU A 175 -7.44 5.05 16.01
CA LEU A 175 -7.69 6.48 16.20
C LEU A 175 -9.15 6.79 15.85
N GLN A 176 -9.84 7.47 16.76
CA GLN A 176 -11.26 7.80 16.63
C GLN A 176 -11.38 9.08 15.81
N LEU A 177 -11.94 8.99 14.61
CA LEU A 177 -12.52 10.13 13.93
C LEU A 177 -14.03 10.04 14.14
N SER A 178 -14.61 11.13 14.60
CA SER A 178 -16.02 11.20 14.97
C SER A 178 -16.95 11.19 13.75
N ARG A 179 -18.16 10.68 13.92
CA ARG A 179 -19.29 10.91 13.01
C ARG A 179 -20.24 11.95 13.64
N PRO A 180 -21.02 12.73 12.84
CA PRO A 180 -20.98 12.86 11.39
C PRO A 180 -20.21 14.13 10.99
N PHE A 181 -19.15 13.97 10.19
CA PHE A 181 -18.63 15.10 9.42
C PHE A 181 -19.73 15.54 8.43
N PRO A 182 -19.94 16.85 8.21
CA PRO A 182 -20.66 17.31 7.04
C PRO A 182 -19.94 16.77 5.79
N LEU A 183 -20.73 16.15 4.91
CA LEU A 183 -20.33 15.42 3.70
C LEU A 183 -19.60 16.27 2.63
N SER A 184 -19.17 17.49 2.95
CA SER A 184 -18.63 18.47 1.99
C SER A 184 -17.14 18.76 2.12
N LEU A 185 -16.45 18.27 3.17
CA LEU A 185 -15.02 18.53 3.41
C LEU A 185 -14.17 17.23 3.49
N SER A 186 -14.74 16.08 3.13
CA SER A 186 -14.16 14.73 3.28
C SER A 186 -13.00 14.39 2.34
N ARG A 187 -12.58 15.30 1.45
CA ARG A 187 -11.69 14.95 0.34
C ARG A 187 -10.19 15.11 0.63
N GLU A 188 -9.78 16.00 1.54
CA GLU A 188 -8.35 16.35 1.69
C GLU A 188 -7.67 15.82 2.97
N TYR A 189 -8.42 15.50 4.04
CA TYR A 189 -7.81 15.18 5.35
C TYR A 189 -7.95 13.73 5.81
N GLU A 190 -8.71 12.88 5.09
CA GLU A 190 -8.81 11.45 5.41
C GLU A 190 -7.70 10.59 4.80
N GLU A 191 -6.71 11.18 4.13
CA GLU A 191 -5.72 10.45 3.35
C GLU A 191 -4.30 10.67 3.91
N ASN A 192 -3.76 9.59 4.46
CA ASN A 192 -2.41 9.38 4.99
C ASN A 192 -2.12 9.95 6.39
N LEU A 193 -1.83 9.03 7.31
CA LEU A 193 -1.07 9.35 8.51
C LEU A 193 0.25 10.01 8.10
N SER A 194 0.79 10.92 8.92
CA SER A 194 2.15 11.42 8.69
C SER A 194 3.10 10.21 8.61
N PRO A 195 3.98 10.12 7.60
CA PRO A 195 5.01 9.09 7.53
C PRO A 195 5.84 9.01 8.82
N GLU A 196 6.05 10.16 9.48
CA GLU A 196 6.73 10.26 10.77
C GLU A 196 5.98 9.52 11.90
N TYR A 197 4.65 9.49 11.87
CA TYR A 197 3.86 8.73 12.85
C TYR A 197 3.99 7.22 12.62
N GLU A 198 3.97 6.79 11.35
CA GLU A 198 4.19 5.40 10.97
C GLU A 198 5.58 4.92 11.41
N GLU A 199 6.60 5.74 11.19
CA GLU A 199 7.98 5.47 11.63
C GLU A 199 8.11 5.42 13.16
N ASN A 200 7.48 6.36 13.87
CA ASN A 200 7.44 6.38 15.33
C ASN A 200 6.75 5.13 15.89
N LEU A 201 5.62 4.71 15.31
CA LEU A 201 4.93 3.49 15.70
C LEU A 201 5.79 2.25 15.48
N LEU A 202 6.46 2.13 14.33
CA LEU A 202 7.37 1.01 14.07
C LEU A 202 8.53 0.98 15.07
N SER A 203 9.09 2.15 15.40
CA SER A 203 10.15 2.27 16.40
C SER A 203 9.68 1.84 17.79
N ILE A 204 8.46 2.22 18.18
CA ILE A 204 7.80 1.77 19.40
C ILE A 204 7.62 0.25 19.41
N PHE A 205 7.08 -0.33 18.34
CA PHE A 205 6.88 -1.79 18.26
C PHE A 205 8.20 -2.57 18.30
N ARG A 206 9.26 -2.07 17.64
CA ARG A 206 10.61 -2.65 17.76
C ARG A 206 11.11 -2.59 19.20
N ARG A 207 10.93 -1.45 19.88
CA ARG A 207 11.36 -1.29 21.28
C ARG A 207 10.61 -2.22 22.23
N LEU A 208 9.29 -2.38 22.03
CA LEU A 208 8.47 -3.31 22.81
C LEU A 208 8.93 -4.77 22.60
N LEU A 209 9.23 -5.17 21.37
CA LEU A 209 9.72 -6.53 21.08
C LEU A 209 11.15 -6.78 21.55
N GLN A 210 11.99 -5.74 21.63
CA GLN A 210 13.29 -5.83 22.30
C GLN A 210 13.15 -6.03 23.81
N HIS A 211 12.14 -5.42 24.43
CA HIS A 211 11.85 -5.59 25.84
C HIS A 211 11.25 -6.98 26.12
N ASP A 212 10.31 -7.43 25.29
CA ASP A 212 9.70 -8.74 25.38
C ASP A 212 9.31 -9.25 23.98
N SER A 213 10.09 -10.19 23.45
CA SER A 213 9.90 -10.72 22.10
C SER A 213 8.63 -11.56 21.97
N THR A 214 8.10 -12.09 23.08
CA THR A 214 6.94 -12.99 23.06
C THR A 214 5.62 -12.24 22.86
N LEU A 215 5.62 -10.91 22.96
CA LEU A 215 4.45 -10.06 22.72
C LEU A 215 3.84 -10.29 21.33
N ALA A 216 4.65 -10.62 20.32
CA ALA A 216 4.17 -10.87 18.97
C ALA A 216 3.34 -12.17 18.84
N ALA A 217 3.67 -13.18 19.66
CA ALA A 217 3.03 -14.48 19.64
C ALA A 217 1.77 -14.55 20.53
N GLU A 218 1.44 -13.49 21.27
CA GLU A 218 0.26 -13.45 22.11
C GLU A 218 -1.03 -13.65 21.29
N ARG A 219 -1.97 -14.40 21.87
CA ARG A 219 -3.31 -14.63 21.30
C ARG A 219 -4.37 -14.13 22.27
N ALA A 220 -5.42 -13.53 21.74
CA ALA A 220 -6.59 -13.13 22.53
C ALA A 220 -7.33 -14.37 23.03
N ALA A 221 -7.48 -14.49 24.35
CA ALA A 221 -8.14 -15.63 24.97
C ALA A 221 -9.62 -15.82 24.54
N ALA A 222 -10.33 -14.74 24.25
CA ALA A 222 -11.76 -14.80 23.92
C ALA A 222 -12.04 -15.41 22.54
N ASP A 223 -11.22 -15.07 21.54
CA ASP A 223 -11.54 -15.36 20.13
C ASP A 223 -10.44 -16.20 19.43
N GLY A 224 -9.33 -16.51 20.10
CA GLY A 224 -8.18 -17.20 19.49
C GLY A 224 -7.40 -16.35 18.47
N VAL A 225 -7.69 -15.05 18.42
CA VAL A 225 -7.18 -14.08 17.43
C VAL A 225 -5.73 -13.69 17.76
N ASN A 226 -4.87 -13.55 16.75
CA ASN A 226 -3.49 -13.06 16.90
C ASN A 226 -3.30 -11.65 16.28
N LEU A 227 -2.10 -11.07 16.39
CA LEU A 227 -1.85 -9.69 15.95
C LEU A 227 -2.09 -9.48 14.44
N VAL A 228 -1.81 -10.50 13.62
CA VAL A 228 -2.02 -10.46 12.17
C VAL A 228 -3.50 -10.25 11.84
N HIS A 229 -4.41 -10.94 12.54
CA HIS A 229 -5.85 -10.72 12.39
C HIS A 229 -6.25 -9.28 12.77
N LEU A 230 -5.65 -8.72 13.82
CA LEU A 230 -5.99 -7.39 14.31
C LEU A 230 -5.43 -6.26 13.44
N ALA A 231 -4.41 -6.52 12.63
CA ALA A 231 -3.87 -5.55 11.66
C ALA A 231 -4.96 -4.99 10.74
N VAL A 232 -6.00 -5.79 10.49
CA VAL A 232 -7.16 -5.44 9.66
C VAL A 232 -8.10 -4.42 10.32
N ARG A 233 -8.14 -4.34 11.65
CA ARG A 233 -9.13 -3.52 12.39
C ARG A 233 -8.80 -2.03 12.44
N SER A 234 -7.71 -1.58 11.80
CA SER A 234 -7.43 -0.15 11.71
C SER A 234 -8.50 0.55 10.88
N ARG A 235 -9.06 1.63 11.41
CA ARG A 235 -9.98 2.51 10.67
C ARG A 235 -9.24 3.48 9.76
N ARG A 236 -7.93 3.71 10.00
CA ARG A 236 -7.09 4.57 9.16
C ARG A 236 -6.43 3.76 8.05
N ILE A 237 -6.10 4.46 6.96
CA ILE A 237 -5.29 3.93 5.87
C ILE A 237 -3.84 4.11 6.29
N PHE A 238 -3.21 3.02 6.75
CA PHE A 238 -1.76 2.95 6.84
C PHE A 238 -1.20 2.71 5.45
N SER A 239 0.00 3.21 5.18
CA SER A 239 0.69 2.94 3.91
C SER A 239 0.94 1.44 3.73
N GLN A 240 1.01 0.99 2.47
CA GLN A 240 1.41 -0.39 2.16
C GLN A 240 2.76 -0.72 2.80
N LEU A 241 3.72 0.20 2.70
CA LEU A 241 5.07 0.05 3.26
C LEU A 241 5.04 -0.19 4.77
N PHE A 242 4.25 0.60 5.52
CA PHE A 242 4.13 0.41 6.96
C PHE A 242 3.49 -0.95 7.29
N ILE A 243 2.41 -1.34 6.61
CA ILE A 243 1.78 -2.65 6.83
C ILE A 243 2.76 -3.78 6.54
N ASP A 244 3.53 -3.69 5.47
CA ASP A 244 4.57 -4.66 5.12
C ASP A 244 5.64 -4.76 6.21
N GLN A 245 6.14 -3.62 6.69
CA GLN A 245 7.15 -3.56 7.75
C GLN A 245 6.61 -4.08 9.09
N TYR A 246 5.39 -3.69 9.46
CA TYR A 246 4.72 -4.14 10.69
C TYR A 246 4.47 -5.65 10.67
N LEU A 247 3.90 -6.18 9.58
CA LEU A 247 3.67 -7.61 9.44
C LEU A 247 4.98 -8.40 9.40
N THR A 248 6.02 -7.88 8.72
CA THR A 248 7.37 -8.48 8.77
C THR A 248 7.89 -8.56 10.21
N LEU A 249 7.77 -7.46 10.95
CA LEU A 249 8.26 -7.35 12.31
C LEU A 249 7.55 -8.34 13.25
N ILE A 250 6.22 -8.40 13.25
CA ILE A 250 5.53 -9.33 14.16
C ILE A 250 5.72 -10.80 13.76
N THR A 251 5.83 -11.10 12.46
CA THR A 251 6.03 -12.48 11.98
C THR A 251 7.43 -13.00 12.27
N SER A 252 8.47 -12.15 12.17
CA SER A 252 9.83 -12.52 12.57
C SER A 252 9.98 -12.79 14.07
N HIS A 253 8.99 -12.36 14.87
CA HIS A 253 8.92 -12.58 16.32
C HIS A 253 7.83 -13.59 16.72
N GLY A 254 7.35 -14.43 15.79
CA GLY A 254 6.50 -15.59 16.09
C GLY A 254 5.00 -15.39 15.91
N ALA A 255 4.55 -14.29 15.31
CA ALA A 255 3.15 -14.16 14.90
C ALA A 255 2.86 -15.05 13.68
N ASP A 256 1.87 -15.94 13.80
CA ASP A 256 1.49 -16.88 12.74
C ASP A 256 0.52 -16.26 11.71
N THR A 257 0.87 -16.25 10.43
CA THR A 257 0.03 -15.70 9.35
C THR A 257 -1.12 -16.62 8.93
N THR A 258 -1.10 -17.89 9.35
CA THR A 258 -2.07 -18.93 8.99
C THR A 258 -2.99 -19.33 10.14
N ALA A 259 -2.70 -18.90 11.37
CA ALA A 259 -3.47 -19.23 12.55
C ALA A 259 -4.97 -19.01 12.36
N THR A 260 -5.78 -20.00 12.71
CA THR A 260 -7.23 -19.85 12.72
C THR A 260 -7.73 -19.36 14.07
N ASN A 261 -8.70 -18.45 14.06
CA ASN A 261 -9.45 -18.06 15.25
C ASN A 261 -10.48 -19.15 15.64
N ASN A 262 -11.27 -18.92 16.70
CA ASN A 262 -12.27 -19.88 17.18
C ASN A 262 -13.40 -20.18 16.17
N MET A 263 -13.54 -19.39 15.10
CA MET A 263 -14.48 -19.59 14.01
C MET A 263 -13.82 -20.25 12.78
N GLY A 264 -12.57 -20.70 12.89
CA GLY A 264 -11.82 -21.24 11.75
C GLY A 264 -11.33 -20.19 10.75
N ARG A 265 -11.46 -18.89 11.04
CA ARG A 265 -11.02 -17.81 10.14
C ARG A 265 -9.54 -17.55 10.31
N THR A 266 -8.82 -17.48 9.19
CA THR A 266 -7.43 -17.03 9.13
C THR A 266 -7.35 -15.49 9.07
N PRO A 267 -6.17 -14.87 9.21
CA PRO A 267 -6.02 -13.43 9.02
C PRO A 267 -6.44 -12.96 7.62
N LEU A 268 -6.30 -13.80 6.59
CA LEU A 268 -6.72 -13.47 5.22
C LEU A 268 -8.26 -13.40 5.09
N HIS A 269 -8.99 -14.27 5.79
CA HIS A 269 -10.46 -14.17 5.93
C HIS A 269 -10.84 -12.82 6.54
N TRP A 270 -10.16 -12.39 7.61
CA TRP A 270 -10.42 -11.08 8.21
C TRP A 270 -10.16 -9.93 7.24
N ALA A 271 -9.05 -9.97 6.49
CA ALA A 271 -8.71 -8.96 5.49
C ALA A 271 -9.78 -8.87 4.39
N ALA A 272 -10.31 -10.01 3.95
CA ALA A 272 -11.45 -10.11 3.04
C ALA A 272 -12.73 -9.53 3.64
N LEU A 273 -13.14 -10.00 4.83
CA LEU A 273 -14.37 -9.61 5.52
C LEU A 273 -14.48 -8.09 5.80
N HIS A 274 -13.34 -7.45 6.07
CA HIS A 274 -13.27 -6.04 6.44
C HIS A 274 -12.84 -5.11 5.30
N GLY A 275 -12.49 -5.66 4.12
CA GLY A 275 -12.06 -4.88 2.97
C GLY A 275 -10.74 -4.14 3.24
N SER A 276 -9.69 -4.88 3.61
CA SER A 276 -8.33 -4.34 3.85
C SER A 276 -7.34 -4.77 2.76
N PRO A 277 -7.23 -4.01 1.65
CA PRO A 277 -6.34 -4.35 0.54
C PRO A 277 -4.89 -4.54 0.95
N CYS A 278 -4.35 -3.66 1.81
CA CYS A 278 -2.93 -3.68 2.14
C CYS A 278 -2.52 -4.92 2.93
N VAL A 279 -3.37 -5.34 3.86
CA VAL A 279 -3.15 -6.57 4.63
C VAL A 279 -3.35 -7.80 3.74
N ALA A 280 -4.38 -7.80 2.88
CA ALA A 280 -4.60 -8.89 1.93
C ALA A 280 -3.41 -9.07 0.98
N ASP A 281 -2.85 -7.97 0.46
CA ASP A 281 -1.71 -7.97 -0.45
C ASP A 281 -0.44 -8.50 0.23
N CYS A 282 -0.13 -7.99 1.41
CA CYS A 282 1.02 -8.44 2.18
C CYS A 282 0.92 -9.93 2.55
N LEU A 283 -0.28 -10.40 2.91
CA LEU A 283 -0.52 -11.81 3.21
C LEU A 283 -0.40 -12.69 1.96
N CYS A 284 -0.97 -12.29 0.83
CA CYS A 284 -0.88 -13.06 -0.43
C CYS A 284 0.58 -13.26 -0.88
N ARG A 285 1.47 -12.29 -0.62
CA ARG A 285 2.91 -12.41 -0.89
C ARG A 285 3.66 -13.41 0.01
N ARG A 286 3.06 -13.83 1.14
CA ARG A 286 3.69 -14.69 2.15
C ARG A 286 3.07 -16.08 2.25
N LEU A 287 1.83 -16.21 1.80
CA LEU A 287 1.02 -17.42 1.96
C LEU A 287 1.17 -18.37 0.76
N THR A 288 0.93 -19.65 1.00
CA THR A 288 0.84 -20.65 -0.08
C THR A 288 -0.53 -20.61 -0.76
N ALA A 289 -0.68 -21.24 -1.93
CA ALA A 289 -1.99 -21.33 -2.59
C ALA A 289 -3.03 -22.04 -1.71
N ASP A 290 -2.62 -23.04 -0.93
CA ASP A 290 -3.52 -23.78 -0.05
C ASP A 290 -4.02 -22.89 1.09
N ASP A 291 -3.17 -22.01 1.63
CA ASP A 291 -3.57 -21.05 2.66
C ASP A 291 -4.54 -19.98 2.12
N ILE A 292 -4.33 -19.54 0.88
CA ILE A 292 -5.16 -18.52 0.21
C ILE A 292 -6.54 -19.08 -0.13
N ASN A 293 -6.60 -20.35 -0.55
CA ASN A 293 -7.82 -21.07 -0.90
C ASN A 293 -8.39 -21.91 0.25
N GLY A 294 -7.82 -21.74 1.46
CA GLY A 294 -8.18 -22.48 2.65
C GLY A 294 -9.61 -22.19 3.10
N GLY A 295 -10.27 -23.22 3.64
CA GLY A 295 -11.67 -23.16 4.08
C GLY A 295 -12.65 -23.91 3.17
N LEU A 296 -13.91 -23.90 3.58
CA LEU A 296 -15.00 -24.50 2.81
C LEU A 296 -15.31 -23.63 1.58
N PRO A 297 -15.91 -24.18 0.50
CA PRO A 297 -16.17 -23.42 -0.73
C PRO A 297 -16.96 -22.10 -0.57
N HIS A 298 -17.90 -22.04 0.38
CA HIS A 298 -18.68 -20.84 0.73
C HIS A 298 -17.99 -19.97 1.81
N PHE A 299 -16.83 -20.41 2.27
CA PHE A 299 -16.07 -19.86 3.39
C PHE A 299 -14.58 -19.83 3.01
N THR A 300 -14.30 -19.28 1.84
CA THR A 300 -12.94 -18.89 1.43
C THR A 300 -12.80 -17.38 1.60
N PRO A 301 -11.58 -16.85 1.70
CA PRO A 301 -11.38 -15.39 1.72
C PRO A 301 -12.01 -14.70 0.50
N LEU A 302 -11.94 -15.34 -0.68
CA LEU A 302 -12.58 -14.81 -1.90
C LEU A 302 -14.11 -14.77 -1.79
N ALA A 303 -14.72 -15.83 -1.24
CA ALA A 303 -16.17 -15.86 -1.02
C ALA A 303 -16.63 -14.80 -0.02
N GLU A 304 -15.90 -14.61 1.09
CA GLU A 304 -16.22 -13.54 2.07
C GLU A 304 -16.11 -12.15 1.45
N ALA A 305 -15.07 -11.88 0.65
CA ALA A 305 -14.93 -10.58 -0.01
C ALA A 305 -16.07 -10.32 -1.01
N ALA A 306 -16.50 -11.36 -1.74
CA ALA A 306 -17.59 -11.28 -2.72
C ALA A 306 -18.95 -11.04 -2.06
N ASP A 307 -19.26 -11.76 -0.97
CA ASP A 307 -20.47 -11.59 -0.16
C ASP A 307 -20.59 -10.15 0.37
N ARG A 308 -19.50 -9.63 0.95
CA ARG A 308 -19.47 -8.25 1.46
C ARG A 308 -19.60 -7.22 0.34
N LEU A 309 -19.04 -7.49 -0.84
CA LEU A 309 -19.22 -6.63 -2.01
C LEU A 309 -20.68 -6.60 -2.47
N ASP A 310 -21.35 -7.76 -2.63
CA ASP A 310 -22.77 -7.81 -2.99
C ASP A 310 -23.61 -7.07 -1.96
N HIS A 311 -23.41 -7.33 -0.67
CA HIS A 311 -24.11 -6.64 0.43
C HIS A 311 -24.02 -5.11 0.31
N TYR A 312 -22.84 -4.54 0.06
CA TYR A 312 -22.70 -3.09 -0.08
C TYR A 312 -23.28 -2.54 -1.39
N ILE A 313 -23.25 -3.31 -2.47
CA ILE A 313 -23.90 -2.93 -3.73
C ILE A 313 -25.43 -2.90 -3.56
N GLN A 314 -26.02 -3.91 -2.92
CA GLN A 314 -27.45 -3.97 -2.63
C GLN A 314 -27.87 -2.78 -1.75
N LEU A 315 -27.13 -2.48 -0.68
CA LEU A 315 -27.39 -1.31 0.17
C LEU A 315 -27.35 0.02 -0.61
N GLN A 316 -26.44 0.15 -1.58
CA GLN A 316 -26.36 1.34 -2.42
C GLN A 316 -27.57 1.46 -3.36
N GLN A 317 -28.08 0.35 -3.88
CA GLN A 317 -29.22 0.32 -4.82
C GLN A 317 -30.56 0.58 -4.14
N HIS A 318 -30.74 0.18 -2.87
CA HIS A 318 -31.99 0.36 -2.12
C HIS A 318 -32.21 1.76 -1.52
N GLY A 319 -31.38 2.75 -1.86
CA GLY A 319 -31.68 4.16 -1.60
C GLY A 319 -31.60 4.61 -0.14
N GLU A 320 -31.01 3.82 0.76
CA GLU A 320 -30.66 4.31 2.09
C GLU A 320 -29.62 5.44 1.96
N ALA A 321 -30.06 6.68 2.18
CA ALA A 321 -29.28 7.90 2.00
C ALA A 321 -28.07 7.98 2.95
N LEU A 322 -26.98 7.28 2.62
CA LEU A 322 -25.73 7.29 3.38
C LEU A 322 -24.47 7.20 2.47
N GLY A 323 -24.26 8.20 1.59
CA GLY A 323 -22.96 8.84 1.33
C GLY A 323 -21.78 8.10 0.66
N GLU A 324 -20.72 8.88 0.40
CA GLU A 324 -19.41 8.48 -0.21
C GLU A 324 -18.74 7.26 0.46
N GLY A 325 -19.10 6.96 1.70
CA GLY A 325 -18.56 5.84 2.48
C GLY A 325 -18.89 4.45 1.90
N HIS A 326 -20.07 4.27 1.29
CA HIS A 326 -20.43 3.01 0.64
C HIS A 326 -19.62 2.80 -0.64
N SER A 327 -19.52 3.83 -1.49
CA SER A 327 -18.67 3.81 -2.68
C SER A 327 -17.21 3.49 -2.35
N ARG A 328 -16.67 4.06 -1.25
CA ARG A 328 -15.31 3.74 -0.77
C ARG A 328 -15.18 2.27 -0.36
N ARG A 329 -16.16 1.73 0.37
CA ARG A 329 -16.16 0.31 0.77
C ARG A 329 -16.20 -0.62 -0.45
N ILE A 330 -17.10 -0.35 -1.40
CA ILE A 330 -17.19 -1.10 -2.65
C ILE A 330 -15.84 -1.12 -3.38
N ARG A 331 -15.17 0.04 -3.52
CA ARG A 331 -13.82 0.12 -4.10
C ARG A 331 -12.82 -0.75 -3.34
N LYS A 332 -12.85 -0.74 -2.00
CA LYS A 332 -11.95 -1.57 -1.18
C LYS A 332 -12.17 -3.06 -1.40
N TYR A 333 -13.41 -3.55 -1.41
CA TYR A 333 -13.69 -4.97 -1.65
C TYR A 333 -13.32 -5.39 -3.07
N LYS A 334 -13.60 -4.57 -4.08
CA LYS A 334 -13.10 -4.79 -5.46
C LYS A 334 -11.58 -4.95 -5.48
N THR A 335 -10.84 -4.06 -4.83
CA THR A 335 -9.38 -4.18 -4.73
C THR A 335 -8.93 -5.44 -3.98
N VAL A 336 -9.60 -5.82 -2.88
CA VAL A 336 -9.27 -7.09 -2.18
C VAL A 336 -9.51 -8.30 -3.07
N ILE A 337 -10.64 -8.36 -3.79
CA ILE A 337 -10.93 -9.44 -4.75
C ILE A 337 -9.82 -9.52 -5.81
N ARG A 338 -9.43 -8.38 -6.40
CA ARG A 338 -8.34 -8.33 -7.39
C ARG A 338 -7.01 -8.82 -6.80
N VAL A 339 -6.67 -8.42 -5.58
CA VAL A 339 -5.46 -8.89 -4.87
C VAL A 339 -5.50 -10.39 -4.65
N LEU A 340 -6.62 -10.95 -4.18
CA LEU A 340 -6.77 -12.40 -3.98
C LEU A 340 -6.62 -13.17 -5.30
N LEU A 341 -7.18 -12.67 -6.39
CA LEU A 341 -7.07 -13.28 -7.72
C LEU A 341 -5.62 -13.27 -8.23
N ARG A 342 -4.90 -12.14 -8.08
CA ARG A 342 -3.45 -12.04 -8.35
C ARG A 342 -2.61 -12.95 -7.44
N GLY A 343 -3.08 -13.16 -6.21
CA GLY A 343 -2.53 -14.07 -5.21
C GLY A 343 -2.79 -15.56 -5.46
N GLY A 344 -3.49 -15.94 -6.53
CA GLY A 344 -3.75 -17.35 -6.84
C GLY A 344 -5.03 -17.92 -6.22
N ALA A 345 -6.03 -17.09 -5.92
CA ALA A 345 -7.36 -17.54 -5.50
C ALA A 345 -8.23 -18.11 -6.66
N THR A 346 -7.64 -18.40 -7.82
CA THR A 346 -8.35 -18.91 -9.00
C THR A 346 -9.04 -20.27 -8.78
N PRO A 347 -8.52 -21.22 -7.96
CA PRO A 347 -9.25 -22.43 -7.59
C PRO A 347 -10.54 -22.11 -6.83
N SER A 348 -10.54 -21.07 -5.98
CA SER A 348 -11.73 -20.63 -5.25
C SER A 348 -12.84 -20.14 -6.18
N VAL A 349 -12.51 -19.52 -7.33
CA VAL A 349 -13.52 -19.07 -8.32
C VAL A 349 -14.38 -20.23 -8.81
N THR A 350 -13.76 -21.39 -9.09
CA THR A 350 -14.48 -22.59 -9.55
C THR A 350 -15.31 -23.24 -8.44
N ARG A 351 -14.87 -23.08 -7.19
CA ARG A 351 -15.53 -23.62 -5.98
C ARG A 351 -16.67 -22.74 -5.49
N LEU A 352 -16.83 -21.51 -5.97
CA LEU A 352 -17.90 -20.63 -5.53
C LEU A 352 -19.27 -21.29 -5.76
N PRO A 353 -20.13 -21.37 -4.72
CA PRO A 353 -21.45 -21.99 -4.85
C PRO A 353 -22.32 -21.19 -5.84
N THR A 354 -23.32 -21.85 -6.42
CA THR A 354 -24.25 -21.25 -7.42
C THR A 354 -25.72 -21.63 -7.15
N VAL A 355 -25.99 -22.11 -5.94
CA VAL A 355 -27.28 -22.67 -5.55
C VAL A 355 -28.32 -21.55 -5.39
N THR A 356 -27.96 -20.50 -4.66
CA THR A 356 -28.84 -19.34 -4.45
C THR A 356 -28.56 -18.23 -5.44
N GLU A 357 -29.52 -17.32 -5.61
CA GLU A 357 -29.35 -16.16 -6.51
C GLU A 357 -28.25 -15.22 -6.02
N GLU A 358 -28.14 -15.02 -4.70
CA GLU A 358 -27.06 -14.27 -4.06
C GLU A 358 -25.68 -14.86 -4.39
N GLN A 359 -25.55 -16.18 -4.34
CA GLN A 359 -24.30 -16.86 -4.68
C GLN A 359 -23.94 -16.69 -6.17
N ARG A 360 -24.93 -16.71 -7.08
CA ARG A 360 -24.71 -16.41 -8.50
C ARG A 360 -24.25 -14.98 -8.73
N ARG A 361 -24.86 -14.00 -8.05
CA ARG A 361 -24.43 -12.59 -8.10
C ARG A 361 -23.01 -12.42 -7.59
N CYS A 362 -22.67 -12.99 -6.43
CA CYS A 362 -21.32 -12.96 -5.87
C CYS A 362 -20.29 -13.52 -6.86
N ARG A 363 -20.59 -14.66 -7.49
CA ARG A 363 -19.73 -15.26 -8.51
C ARG A 363 -19.56 -14.34 -9.72
N GLN A 364 -20.64 -13.71 -10.22
CA GLN A 364 -20.56 -12.77 -11.32
C GLN A 364 -19.69 -11.55 -10.99
N LEU A 365 -19.80 -11.02 -9.78
CA LEU A 365 -18.95 -9.92 -9.31
C LEU A 365 -17.47 -10.31 -9.31
N VAL A 366 -17.14 -11.52 -8.85
CA VAL A 366 -15.75 -12.04 -8.88
C VAL A 366 -15.25 -12.19 -10.32
N LEU A 367 -16.06 -12.74 -11.22
CA LEU A 367 -15.68 -12.90 -12.64
C LEU A 367 -15.45 -11.54 -13.32
N ALA A 368 -16.25 -10.53 -13.01
CA ALA A 368 -16.07 -9.17 -13.53
C ALA A 368 -14.75 -8.53 -13.04
N GLU A 369 -14.43 -8.67 -11.76
CA GLU A 369 -13.15 -8.18 -11.22
C GLU A 369 -11.97 -9.00 -11.76
N TYR A 370 -12.14 -10.29 -12.05
CA TYR A 370 -11.10 -11.10 -12.68
C TYR A 370 -10.84 -10.68 -14.13
N ALA A 371 -11.88 -10.35 -14.90
CA ALA A 371 -11.72 -9.75 -16.22
C ALA A 371 -10.91 -8.45 -16.15
N THR A 372 -11.13 -7.65 -15.10
CA THR A 372 -10.36 -6.42 -14.85
C THR A 372 -8.89 -6.73 -14.55
N VAL A 373 -8.58 -7.73 -13.72
CA VAL A 373 -7.19 -8.17 -13.47
C VAL A 373 -6.51 -8.61 -14.76
N LEU A 374 -7.22 -9.36 -15.62
CA LEU A 374 -6.69 -9.80 -16.91
C LEU A 374 -6.49 -8.62 -17.86
N ASN A 375 -7.39 -7.63 -17.87
CA ASN A 375 -7.24 -6.44 -18.71
C ASN A 375 -6.10 -5.53 -18.25
N GLU A 376 -5.97 -5.26 -16.95
CA GLU A 376 -4.84 -4.49 -16.41
C GLU A 376 -3.47 -5.13 -16.70
N LEU A 377 -3.42 -6.46 -16.93
CA LEU A 377 -2.18 -7.16 -17.26
C LEU A 377 -1.53 -6.66 -18.57
N SER A 378 -2.29 -6.17 -19.55
CA SER A 378 -1.68 -5.58 -20.76
C SER A 378 -0.89 -4.32 -20.44
N ASP A 379 -1.45 -3.44 -19.60
CA ASP A 379 -0.80 -2.19 -19.22
C ASP A 379 0.43 -2.45 -18.37
N VAL A 380 0.32 -3.36 -17.39
CA VAL A 380 1.45 -3.81 -16.56
C VAL A 380 2.56 -4.38 -17.44
N THR A 381 2.20 -5.21 -18.42
CA THR A 381 3.18 -5.80 -19.35
C THR A 381 3.89 -4.73 -20.18
N MET A 382 3.15 -3.78 -20.73
CA MET A 382 3.76 -2.71 -21.52
C MET A 382 4.62 -1.76 -20.68
N SER A 383 4.17 -1.44 -19.46
CA SER A 383 4.94 -0.66 -18.49
C SER A 383 6.24 -1.36 -18.14
N ALA A 384 6.19 -2.67 -17.84
CA ALA A 384 7.36 -3.49 -17.53
C ALA A 384 8.38 -3.52 -18.67
N ILE A 385 7.91 -3.72 -19.91
CA ILE A 385 8.77 -3.69 -21.11
C ILE A 385 9.42 -2.32 -21.27
N ASN A 386 8.64 -1.24 -21.12
CA ASN A 386 9.14 0.12 -21.28
C ASN A 386 10.17 0.48 -20.22
N ALA A 387 9.93 0.10 -18.96
CA ALA A 387 10.88 0.31 -17.86
C ALA A 387 12.20 -0.43 -18.11
N ALA A 388 12.14 -1.71 -18.50
CA ALA A 388 13.34 -2.51 -18.78
C ALA A 388 14.18 -2.01 -19.97
N LEU A 389 13.54 -1.35 -20.93
CA LEU A 389 14.20 -0.78 -22.12
C LEU A 389 14.55 0.70 -21.98
N ALA A 390 14.09 1.37 -20.92
CA ALA A 390 14.33 2.80 -20.72
C ALA A 390 15.83 3.15 -20.67
N PRO A 391 16.69 2.44 -19.91
CA PRO A 391 18.12 2.74 -19.89
C PRO A 391 18.76 2.62 -21.28
N GLN A 392 18.40 1.58 -22.06
CA GLN A 392 18.91 1.42 -23.43
C GLN A 392 18.45 2.58 -24.33
N ARG A 393 17.18 2.97 -24.27
CA ARG A 393 16.62 4.04 -25.11
C ARG A 393 17.27 5.39 -24.81
N ASP A 394 17.44 5.71 -23.54
CA ASP A 394 18.00 6.99 -23.10
C ASP A 394 19.47 7.10 -23.50
N HIS A 395 20.26 6.06 -23.24
CA HIS A 395 21.68 6.04 -23.58
C HIS A 395 21.91 5.95 -25.09
N SER A 396 21.08 5.20 -25.83
CA SER A 396 21.15 5.18 -27.29
C SER A 396 20.90 6.56 -27.88
N THR A 397 19.94 7.31 -27.32
CA THR A 397 19.63 8.66 -27.80
C THR A 397 20.78 9.64 -27.53
N LEU A 398 21.41 9.54 -26.36
CA LEU A 398 22.58 10.33 -26.02
C LEU A 398 23.78 9.99 -26.92
N LEU A 399 24.12 8.70 -27.04
CA LEU A 399 25.24 8.24 -27.85
C LEU A 399 25.09 8.57 -29.33
N ALA A 400 23.88 8.47 -29.88
CA ALA A 400 23.63 8.83 -31.28
C ALA A 400 23.96 10.31 -31.58
N ARG A 401 23.84 11.19 -30.58
CA ARG A 401 24.20 12.62 -30.69
C ARG A 401 25.69 12.87 -30.47
N LEU A 402 26.35 12.06 -29.64
CA LEU A 402 27.76 12.23 -29.28
C LEU A 402 28.72 11.58 -30.29
N LEU A 403 28.35 10.45 -30.90
CA LEU A 403 29.21 9.73 -31.85
C LEU A 403 29.71 10.62 -33.00
N PRO A 404 28.88 11.45 -33.67
CA PRO A 404 29.36 12.35 -34.73
C PRO A 404 30.30 13.47 -34.23
N LEU A 405 30.38 13.70 -32.93
CA LEU A 405 31.24 14.70 -32.31
C LEU A 405 32.56 14.09 -31.79
N ALA A 406 32.71 12.76 -31.87
CA ALA A 406 33.91 12.09 -31.42
C ALA A 406 35.08 12.41 -32.35
N PRO A 407 36.24 12.86 -31.80
CA PRO A 407 37.42 13.12 -32.61
C PRO A 407 37.98 11.80 -33.15
N HIS A 408 38.26 11.78 -34.45
CA HIS A 408 38.93 10.71 -35.17
C HIS A 408 40.22 11.26 -35.79
N HIS A 409 41.27 10.43 -35.90
CA HIS A 409 42.56 10.83 -36.45
C HIS A 409 42.83 10.05 -37.75
N ASP A 410 42.59 10.69 -38.89
CA ASP A 410 42.74 10.10 -40.23
C ASP A 410 44.19 10.18 -40.75
N GLY A 411 45.07 10.88 -40.03
CA GLY A 411 46.45 11.12 -40.45
C GLY A 411 47.37 9.94 -40.12
N ALA A 412 48.25 9.58 -41.06
CA ALA A 412 49.29 8.59 -40.81
C ALA A 412 50.28 9.09 -39.75
N HIS A 413 50.73 8.21 -38.85
CA HIS A 413 51.81 8.56 -37.91
C HIS A 413 53.03 9.08 -38.69
N PRO A 414 53.65 10.22 -38.28
CA PRO A 414 53.47 10.92 -37.01
C PRO A 414 52.54 12.16 -37.07
N HIS A 415 51.75 12.35 -38.13
CA HIS A 415 50.95 13.56 -38.36
C HIS A 415 49.44 13.29 -38.31
N PRO A 416 48.83 13.14 -37.13
CA PRO A 416 47.38 12.94 -37.02
C PRO A 416 46.63 14.20 -37.46
N SER A 417 45.64 14.05 -38.36
CA SER A 417 44.69 15.11 -38.71
C SER A 417 43.36 14.84 -38.00
N PRO A 418 42.94 15.68 -37.03
CA PRO A 418 41.67 15.50 -36.35
C PRO A 418 40.51 15.81 -37.29
N SER A 419 39.61 14.85 -37.47
CA SER A 419 38.34 15.01 -38.16
C SER A 419 37.20 14.45 -37.31
N ASN A 420 35.95 14.83 -37.61
CA ASN A 420 34.79 14.20 -36.98
C ASN A 420 34.48 12.88 -37.72
N MET A 421 34.07 11.86 -36.98
CA MET A 421 33.57 10.63 -37.61
C MET A 421 32.36 10.92 -38.50
N ALA A 422 32.46 10.52 -39.78
CA ALA A 422 31.35 10.60 -40.72
C ALA A 422 30.49 9.34 -40.63
N PHE A 423 29.18 9.52 -40.47
CA PHE A 423 28.19 8.44 -40.41
C PHE A 423 27.17 8.59 -41.52
N GLY A 424 26.76 7.47 -42.13
CA GLY A 424 25.62 7.41 -43.04
C GLY A 424 24.27 7.68 -42.34
N PRO A 425 23.18 7.82 -43.10
CA PRO A 425 21.85 8.02 -42.52
C PRO A 425 21.49 6.92 -41.52
N HIS A 426 21.17 7.31 -40.27
CA HIS A 426 20.84 6.41 -39.15
C HIS A 426 21.96 5.46 -38.68
N GLU A 427 23.19 5.56 -39.21
CA GLU A 427 24.29 4.67 -38.83
C GLU A 427 24.75 4.92 -37.38
N ALA A 428 24.91 6.20 -36.99
CA ALA A 428 25.21 6.59 -35.61
C ALA A 428 24.10 6.13 -34.64
N GLU A 429 22.83 6.20 -35.04
CA GLU A 429 21.69 5.70 -34.25
C GLU A 429 21.77 4.19 -34.06
N GLY A 430 22.09 3.43 -35.11
CA GLY A 430 22.23 1.98 -35.07
C GLY A 430 23.39 1.51 -34.19
N ILE A 431 24.56 2.16 -34.31
CA ILE A 431 25.73 1.88 -33.46
C ILE A 431 25.40 2.21 -32.01
N ALA A 432 24.83 3.38 -31.75
CA ALA A 432 24.42 3.78 -30.41
C ALA A 432 23.41 2.80 -29.79
N TRP A 433 22.44 2.30 -30.58
CA TRP A 433 21.46 1.32 -30.13
C TRP A 433 22.11 0.00 -29.70
N LYS A 434 23.10 -0.47 -30.46
CA LYS A 434 23.86 -1.69 -30.14
C LYS A 434 24.77 -1.51 -28.93
N ILE A 435 25.40 -0.34 -28.75
CA ILE A 435 26.19 -0.04 -27.55
C ILE A 435 25.28 0.03 -26.33
N ALA A 436 24.16 0.74 -26.43
CA ALA A 436 23.22 0.87 -25.32
C ALA A 436 22.49 -0.43 -24.98
N ALA A 437 22.52 -1.44 -25.86
CA ALA A 437 21.95 -2.76 -25.59
C ALA A 437 22.60 -3.45 -24.39
N PHE A 438 23.78 -3.05 -23.92
CA PHE A 438 24.35 -3.59 -22.67
C PHE A 438 23.66 -3.08 -21.40
N LEU A 439 22.83 -2.03 -21.51
CA LEU A 439 22.20 -1.35 -20.38
C LEU A 439 20.73 -1.76 -20.18
N HIS A 440 20.15 -2.57 -21.06
CA HIS A 440 18.79 -3.08 -20.84
C HIS A 440 18.71 -3.97 -19.59
N GLU A 441 17.58 -3.93 -18.90
CA GLU A 441 17.37 -4.65 -17.65
C GLU A 441 16.30 -5.76 -17.81
N PRO A 442 16.65 -6.92 -18.39
CA PRO A 442 15.66 -7.97 -18.67
C PRO A 442 15.04 -8.57 -17.40
N SER A 443 15.77 -8.55 -16.27
CA SER A 443 15.27 -8.99 -14.97
C SER A 443 14.18 -8.08 -14.42
N ALA A 444 14.25 -6.76 -14.66
CA ALA A 444 13.29 -5.78 -14.17
C ALA A 444 11.89 -6.02 -14.77
N ALA A 445 11.83 -6.35 -16.07
CA ALA A 445 10.55 -6.68 -16.72
C ALA A 445 9.90 -7.93 -16.11
N GLY A 446 10.71 -8.96 -15.81
CA GLY A 446 10.22 -10.17 -15.15
C GLY A 446 9.75 -9.91 -13.72
N ALA A 447 10.48 -9.08 -12.96
CA ALA A 447 10.13 -8.69 -11.60
C ALA A 447 8.81 -7.92 -11.52
N ALA A 448 8.53 -7.01 -12.47
CA ALA A 448 7.26 -6.30 -12.52
C ALA A 448 6.06 -7.24 -12.78
N ILE A 449 6.24 -8.26 -13.61
CA ILE A 449 5.21 -9.31 -13.80
C ILE A 449 5.05 -10.15 -12.53
N ASP A 450 6.13 -10.48 -11.85
CA ASP A 450 6.11 -11.22 -10.58
C ASP A 450 5.43 -10.43 -9.45
N GLU A 451 5.56 -9.10 -9.44
CA GLU A 451 4.92 -8.21 -8.48
C GLU A 451 3.40 -8.15 -8.70
N TYR A 452 2.96 -8.14 -9.97
CA TYR A 452 1.55 -8.10 -10.31
C TYR A 452 0.84 -9.46 -10.18
N LEU A 453 1.46 -10.53 -10.68
CA LEU A 453 0.97 -11.92 -10.54
C LEU A 453 1.79 -12.61 -9.45
N ILE A 454 1.32 -12.47 -8.21
CA ILE A 454 2.05 -12.88 -7.00
C ILE A 454 2.31 -14.40 -6.98
N PHE A 455 1.33 -15.20 -7.40
CA PHE A 455 1.43 -16.66 -7.35
C PHE A 455 2.00 -17.26 -8.64
N ASP A 456 2.64 -18.43 -8.55
CA ASP A 456 3.15 -19.13 -9.73
C ASP A 456 1.99 -19.80 -10.49
N THR A 457 1.45 -19.08 -11.47
CA THR A 457 0.41 -19.57 -12.36
C THR A 457 0.97 -19.83 -13.76
N ARG A 458 0.26 -20.65 -14.53
CA ARG A 458 0.58 -20.85 -15.96
C ARG A 458 0.56 -19.52 -16.72
N LEU A 459 -0.42 -18.66 -16.43
CA LEU A 459 -0.50 -17.30 -16.96
C LEU A 459 0.78 -16.50 -16.67
N ARG A 460 1.24 -16.47 -15.42
CA ARG A 460 2.46 -15.75 -15.02
C ARG A 460 3.68 -16.26 -15.78
N ARG A 461 3.92 -17.57 -15.81
CA ARG A 461 5.08 -18.16 -16.49
C ARG A 461 5.10 -17.82 -17.98
N ARG A 462 3.96 -17.92 -18.65
CA ARG A 462 3.81 -17.59 -20.07
C ARG A 462 4.09 -16.11 -20.35
N VAL A 463 3.46 -15.22 -19.60
CA VAL A 463 3.63 -13.76 -19.77
C VAL A 463 5.07 -13.35 -19.47
N LYS A 464 5.65 -13.82 -18.36
CA LYS A 464 7.04 -13.55 -17.99
C LYS A 464 8.03 -14.02 -19.06
N ALA A 465 7.85 -15.23 -19.58
CA ALA A 465 8.71 -15.76 -20.64
C ALA A 465 8.58 -14.97 -21.95
N ALA A 466 7.35 -14.61 -22.34
CA ALA A 466 7.10 -13.78 -23.52
C ALA A 466 7.75 -12.39 -23.37
N VAL A 467 7.54 -11.71 -22.25
CA VAL A 467 8.12 -10.40 -21.96
C VAL A 467 9.65 -10.45 -21.96
N GLY A 468 10.24 -11.42 -21.27
CA GLY A 468 11.70 -11.59 -21.25
C GLY A 468 12.28 -11.84 -22.64
N HIS A 469 11.61 -12.66 -23.45
CA HIS A 469 12.00 -12.89 -24.83
C HIS A 469 11.91 -11.62 -25.69
N PHE A 470 10.84 -10.84 -25.54
CA PHE A 470 10.64 -9.59 -26.27
C PHE A 470 11.69 -8.55 -25.92
N VAL A 471 11.97 -8.34 -24.63
CA VAL A 471 12.99 -7.38 -24.16
C VAL A 471 14.38 -7.76 -24.67
N LYS A 472 14.74 -9.04 -24.60
CA LYS A 472 16.02 -9.55 -25.12
C LYS A 472 16.13 -9.41 -26.65
N SER A 473 15.05 -9.72 -27.37
CA SER A 473 15.01 -9.60 -28.83
C SER A 473 15.10 -8.13 -29.25
N THR A 474 14.41 -7.24 -28.54
CA THR A 474 14.52 -5.79 -28.73
C THR A 474 15.95 -5.32 -28.54
N ALA A 475 16.59 -5.67 -27.42
CA ALA A 475 17.93 -5.18 -27.15
C ALA A 475 18.96 -5.68 -28.18
N THR A 476 18.87 -6.96 -28.56
CA THR A 476 19.96 -7.62 -29.30
C THR A 476 19.73 -7.72 -30.81
N GLN A 477 18.48 -7.73 -31.28
CA GLN A 477 18.15 -8.04 -32.67
C GLN A 477 17.69 -6.83 -33.48
N THR A 478 17.22 -5.75 -32.85
CA THR A 478 16.84 -4.53 -33.57
C THR A 478 18.00 -3.56 -33.72
N SER A 479 17.84 -2.57 -34.61
CA SER A 479 18.79 -1.51 -34.88
C SER A 479 18.34 -0.14 -34.38
N SER A 480 17.06 0.02 -34.05
CA SER A 480 16.52 1.30 -33.59
C SER A 480 15.26 1.11 -32.76
N ASN A 481 14.87 2.15 -32.03
CA ASN A 481 13.57 2.19 -31.34
C ASN A 481 12.38 2.18 -32.32
N ARG A 482 12.58 2.64 -33.57
CA ARG A 482 11.53 2.65 -34.60
C ARG A 482 11.12 1.23 -35.00
N ASP A 483 12.10 0.32 -35.03
CA ASP A 483 11.86 -1.11 -35.31
C ASP A 483 11.05 -1.79 -34.20
N VAL A 484 11.09 -1.22 -32.99
CA VAL A 484 10.41 -1.76 -31.79
C VAL A 484 8.97 -1.30 -31.72
N VAL A 485 8.76 0.00 -31.83
CA VAL A 485 7.44 0.64 -31.65
C VAL A 485 6.60 0.52 -32.92
N GLY A 486 7.23 0.35 -34.09
CA GLY A 486 6.58 0.52 -35.36
C GLY A 486 6.26 1.99 -35.64
N GLY A 487 5.41 2.26 -36.63
CA GLY A 487 4.97 3.61 -36.95
C GLY A 487 4.67 3.79 -38.43
N THR A 488 5.01 4.95 -38.96
CA THR A 488 4.81 5.28 -40.37
C THR A 488 6.13 5.69 -41.00
N ARG A 489 6.52 5.01 -42.07
CA ARG A 489 7.63 5.41 -42.94
C ARG A 489 7.06 6.02 -44.22
N TYR A 490 7.69 7.06 -44.74
CA TYR A 490 7.39 7.54 -46.09
C TYR A 490 8.46 7.04 -47.04
N GLU A 491 8.09 6.17 -47.99
CA GLU A 491 8.99 5.68 -49.02
C GLU A 491 8.77 6.44 -50.33
N ARG A 492 9.87 6.74 -51.03
CA ARG A 492 9.82 7.39 -52.33
C ARG A 492 9.65 6.31 -53.40
N GLN A 493 8.48 6.26 -54.02
CA GLN A 493 8.20 5.39 -55.15
C GLN A 493 8.09 6.30 -56.39
N GLY A 494 9.21 6.47 -57.10
CA GLY A 494 9.35 7.52 -58.10
C GLY A 494 9.25 8.93 -57.50
N ASP A 495 8.44 9.81 -58.09
CA ASP A 495 8.21 11.19 -57.61
C ASP A 495 7.23 11.30 -56.42
N LYS A 496 6.57 10.20 -56.01
CA LYS A 496 5.57 10.22 -54.94
C LYS A 496 6.12 9.65 -53.63
N ARG A 497 5.78 10.32 -52.51
CA ARG A 497 6.01 9.80 -51.16
C ARG A 497 4.79 8.97 -50.74
N VAL A 498 4.97 7.65 -50.64
CA VAL A 498 3.94 6.71 -50.20
C VAL A 498 4.10 6.46 -48.71
N LYS A 499 2.97 6.52 -47.98
CA LYS A 499 2.89 6.22 -46.55
C LYS A 499 2.89 4.70 -46.36
N VAL A 500 3.94 4.14 -45.77
CA VAL A 500 4.10 2.71 -45.46
C VAL A 500 3.99 2.52 -43.94
N THR A 501 3.09 1.66 -43.48
CA THR A 501 2.96 1.32 -42.06
C THR A 501 4.05 0.33 -41.66
N VAL A 502 4.83 0.68 -40.64
CA VAL A 502 5.84 -0.21 -40.04
C VAL A 502 5.18 -0.88 -38.85
N LEU A 503 5.09 -2.21 -38.90
CA LEU A 503 4.55 -2.98 -37.78
C LEU A 503 5.50 -2.92 -36.57
N PRO A 504 4.97 -2.94 -35.33
CA PRO A 504 5.78 -3.13 -34.13
C PRO A 504 6.57 -4.44 -34.20
N LEU A 505 7.64 -4.57 -33.40
CA LEU A 505 8.51 -5.74 -33.44
C LEU A 505 7.73 -7.05 -33.27
N GLN A 506 7.79 -7.88 -34.31
CA GLN A 506 7.30 -9.26 -34.29
C GLN A 506 8.49 -10.19 -34.09
N CYS A 507 8.73 -10.65 -32.86
CA CYS A 507 9.86 -11.51 -32.53
C CYS A 507 9.46 -12.98 -32.27
N PHE A 508 8.18 -13.31 -32.33
CA PHE A 508 7.69 -14.68 -32.08
C PHE A 508 7.36 -15.36 -33.40
N ALA A 509 8.06 -16.45 -33.70
CA ALA A 509 7.81 -17.27 -34.88
C ALA A 509 6.78 -18.37 -34.55
N LEU A 510 5.84 -18.59 -35.46
CA LEU A 510 4.83 -19.64 -35.38
C LEU A 510 5.19 -20.80 -36.30
N ARG A 511 5.41 -21.99 -35.74
CA ARG A 511 5.70 -23.21 -36.51
C ARG A 511 4.42 -23.92 -36.91
N GLY A 512 4.23 -24.13 -38.22
CA GLY A 512 3.12 -24.93 -38.75
C GLY A 512 3.38 -26.43 -38.71
N SER A 513 2.35 -27.21 -39.02
CA SER A 513 2.37 -28.69 -39.08
C SER A 513 3.42 -29.27 -40.04
N GLY A 514 3.86 -28.51 -41.04
CA GLY A 514 4.95 -28.87 -41.97
C GLY A 514 6.35 -28.46 -41.54
N GLY A 515 6.54 -28.01 -40.29
CA GLY A 515 7.84 -27.59 -39.75
C GLY A 515 8.36 -26.23 -40.24
N ARG A 516 7.68 -25.59 -41.20
CA ARG A 516 7.96 -24.23 -41.68
C ARG A 516 7.31 -23.18 -40.78
N VAL A 517 7.90 -21.99 -40.74
CA VAL A 517 7.31 -20.83 -40.06
C VAL A 517 6.15 -20.31 -40.91
N VAL A 518 4.96 -20.23 -40.30
CA VAL A 518 3.71 -19.84 -40.98
C VAL A 518 3.38 -18.36 -40.73
N GLY A 519 3.95 -17.77 -39.67
CA GLY A 519 3.77 -16.36 -39.36
C GLY A 519 4.70 -15.86 -38.26
N MET A 520 4.72 -14.54 -38.09
CA MET A 520 5.41 -13.85 -37.01
C MET A 520 4.38 -13.06 -36.21
N THR A 521 4.54 -13.01 -34.89
CA THR A 521 3.65 -12.28 -33.99
C THR A 521 4.42 -11.46 -32.95
N GLY A 522 3.74 -10.48 -32.36
CA GLY A 522 4.30 -9.58 -31.36
C GLY A 522 4.03 -10.06 -29.93
N VAL A 523 4.63 -9.35 -28.97
CA VAL A 523 4.41 -9.65 -27.53
C VAL A 523 2.96 -9.41 -27.10
N ARG A 524 2.27 -8.46 -27.76
CA ARG A 524 0.89 -8.09 -27.45
C ARG A 524 -0.06 -9.24 -27.72
N GLU A 525 0.08 -9.89 -28.86
CA GLU A 525 -0.72 -11.04 -29.27
C GLU A 525 -0.45 -12.26 -28.37
N VAL A 526 0.82 -12.49 -28.01
CA VAL A 526 1.19 -13.60 -27.12
C VAL A 526 0.61 -13.43 -25.72
N VAL A 527 0.68 -12.20 -25.18
CA VAL A 527 0.12 -11.88 -23.86
C VAL A 527 -1.41 -11.91 -23.89
N HIS A 528 -2.03 -11.43 -24.97
CA HIS A 528 -3.49 -11.53 -25.14
C HIS A 528 -3.95 -12.99 -25.20
N ARG A 529 -3.24 -13.84 -25.94
CA ARG A 529 -3.51 -15.29 -25.96
C ARG A 529 -3.42 -15.92 -24.57
N ALA A 530 -2.42 -15.55 -23.76
CA ALA A 530 -2.30 -16.03 -22.39
C ALA A 530 -3.51 -15.63 -21.53
N ARG A 531 -3.98 -14.37 -21.66
CA ARG A 531 -5.16 -13.86 -20.97
C ARG A 531 -6.44 -14.57 -21.41
N LEU A 532 -6.60 -14.84 -22.70
CA LEU A 532 -7.75 -15.57 -23.24
C LEU A 532 -7.80 -17.02 -22.74
N ASP A 533 -6.66 -17.71 -22.72
CA ASP A 533 -6.59 -19.08 -22.19
C ASP A 533 -6.99 -19.14 -20.71
N GLU A 534 -6.53 -18.18 -19.91
CA GLU A 534 -6.92 -18.05 -18.50
C GLU A 534 -8.42 -17.79 -18.37
N ALA A 535 -8.94 -16.86 -19.17
CA ALA A 535 -10.35 -16.48 -19.14
C ALA A 535 -11.26 -17.66 -19.51
N ILE A 536 -10.92 -18.41 -20.56
CA ILE A 536 -11.64 -19.62 -20.98
C ILE A 536 -11.61 -20.67 -19.87
N SER A 537 -10.44 -20.89 -19.26
CA SER A 537 -10.26 -21.89 -18.20
C SER A 537 -11.12 -21.63 -16.96
N HIS A 538 -11.42 -20.35 -16.69
CA HIS A 538 -12.20 -19.94 -15.50
C HIS A 538 -13.59 -19.39 -15.82
N GLY A 539 -14.03 -19.40 -17.08
CA GLY A 539 -15.34 -18.90 -17.50
C GLY A 539 -15.49 -17.37 -17.35
N VAL A 540 -14.40 -16.63 -17.50
CA VAL A 540 -14.37 -15.16 -17.45
C VAL A 540 -14.69 -14.61 -18.84
N ALA A 541 -15.57 -13.62 -18.90
CA ALA A 541 -15.91 -12.88 -20.12
C ALA A 541 -15.45 -11.41 -20.01
N GLY A 542 -15.34 -10.71 -21.14
CA GLY A 542 -14.99 -9.29 -21.16
C GLY A 542 -13.49 -8.99 -21.14
N VAL A 543 -12.65 -9.95 -21.57
CA VAL A 543 -11.23 -9.70 -21.82
C VAL A 543 -11.08 -8.98 -23.16
N VAL A 544 -10.58 -7.74 -23.13
CA VAL A 544 -10.47 -6.89 -24.33
C VAL A 544 -9.05 -6.89 -24.84
N LYS A 545 -8.89 -6.95 -26.17
CA LYS A 545 -7.61 -6.78 -26.85
C LYS A 545 -7.25 -5.29 -26.86
N ASP A 546 -6.81 -4.76 -25.72
CA ASP A 546 -6.42 -3.34 -25.51
C ASP A 546 -5.14 -2.92 -26.28
N PHE A 547 -4.81 -3.64 -27.35
CA PHE A 547 -3.59 -3.54 -28.14
C PHE A 547 -3.91 -3.03 -29.55
N ASN A 548 -4.51 -1.85 -29.65
CA ASN A 548 -4.98 -1.18 -30.88
C ASN A 548 -6.12 -1.88 -31.66
N GLU A 549 -7.11 -1.08 -32.08
CA GLU A 549 -8.42 -1.51 -32.62
C GLU A 549 -8.40 -2.16 -34.02
N HIS A 550 -7.26 -2.27 -34.71
CA HIS A 550 -7.21 -2.66 -36.13
C HIS A 550 -7.03 -4.16 -36.39
N LEU A 551 -6.94 -5.01 -35.36
CA LEU A 551 -6.69 -6.45 -35.49
C LEU A 551 -7.56 -7.26 -34.52
N GLY A 552 -8.28 -8.29 -35.01
CA GLY A 552 -9.19 -9.11 -34.21
C GLY A 552 -8.52 -10.23 -33.39
N ASP A 553 -9.30 -10.99 -32.60
CA ASP A 553 -8.78 -12.13 -31.80
C ASP A 553 -8.21 -13.27 -32.66
N GLN A 554 -8.51 -13.28 -33.96
CA GLN A 554 -8.02 -14.28 -34.91
C GLN A 554 -6.50 -14.28 -35.03
N ASP A 555 -5.85 -13.13 -34.86
CA ASP A 555 -4.37 -13.01 -34.93
C ASP A 555 -3.64 -13.59 -33.70
N CYS A 556 -4.41 -14.02 -32.69
CA CYS A 556 -3.89 -14.58 -31.44
C CYS A 556 -4.09 -16.11 -31.35
N GLN A 557 -4.60 -16.75 -32.41
CA GLN A 557 -4.90 -18.18 -32.42
C GLN A 557 -3.67 -19.00 -32.81
N PHE A 558 -2.98 -19.54 -31.81
CA PHE A 558 -1.90 -20.51 -31.98
C PHE A 558 -1.81 -21.46 -30.78
N GLU A 559 -1.08 -22.56 -30.97
CA GLU A 559 -0.71 -23.49 -29.90
C GLU A 559 0.64 -23.08 -29.29
N TRP A 560 0.76 -23.19 -27.96
CA TRP A 560 1.97 -22.76 -27.24
C TRP A 560 3.24 -23.50 -27.66
N GLY A 561 3.12 -24.79 -28.03
CA GLY A 561 4.24 -25.58 -28.58
C GLY A 561 4.74 -25.10 -29.95
N GLN A 562 3.98 -24.26 -30.66
CA GLN A 562 4.35 -23.70 -31.97
C GLN A 562 5.20 -22.43 -31.84
N LEU A 563 5.28 -21.83 -30.65
CA LEU A 563 6.04 -20.61 -30.42
C LEU A 563 7.55 -20.87 -30.38
N GLY A 564 8.25 -20.12 -31.21
CA GLY A 564 9.70 -20.12 -31.26
C GLY A 564 10.28 -18.76 -31.61
N ARG A 565 11.57 -18.77 -31.88
CA ARG A 565 12.32 -17.67 -32.48
C ARG A 565 13.10 -18.17 -33.68
N LEU A 566 13.42 -17.28 -34.60
CA LEU A 566 14.35 -17.56 -35.68
C LEU A 566 15.79 -17.29 -35.19
N SER A 567 16.70 -18.22 -35.45
CA SER A 567 18.13 -18.02 -35.25
C SER A 567 18.67 -17.01 -36.28
N ARG A 568 19.92 -16.54 -36.08
CA ARG A 568 20.65 -15.74 -37.09
C ARG A 568 20.79 -16.47 -38.43
N THR A 569 20.68 -17.81 -38.43
CA THR A 569 20.74 -18.65 -39.63
C THR A 569 19.35 -18.98 -40.21
N GLY A 570 18.28 -18.39 -39.68
CA GLY A 570 16.90 -18.61 -40.12
C GLY A 570 16.28 -19.93 -39.65
N LEU A 571 16.92 -20.63 -38.71
CA LEU A 571 16.42 -21.87 -38.14
C LEU A 571 15.44 -21.59 -36.99
N PHE A 572 14.36 -22.35 -36.92
CA PHE A 572 13.40 -22.27 -35.82
C PHE A 572 13.99 -22.86 -34.53
N VAL A 573 13.88 -22.12 -33.43
CA VAL A 573 14.25 -22.54 -32.08
C VAL A 573 13.03 -22.37 -31.18
N SER A 574 12.55 -23.45 -30.57
CA SER A 574 11.42 -23.38 -29.63
C SER A 574 11.76 -22.50 -28.42
N LEU A 575 10.78 -21.72 -27.95
CA LEU A 575 10.93 -20.87 -26.77
C LEU A 575 10.56 -21.59 -25.46
N GLY A 576 9.98 -22.79 -25.52
CA GLY A 576 9.61 -23.58 -24.32
C GLY A 576 8.60 -22.86 -23.42
N ILE A 577 7.73 -22.04 -24.00
CA ILE A 577 6.70 -21.29 -23.27
C ILE A 577 5.45 -22.20 -23.19
N GLU A 578 5.35 -23.05 -22.18
CA GLU A 578 4.21 -24.00 -22.00
C GLU A 578 3.15 -23.56 -20.98
#